data_AF-A0A4Z0PK51-F1
#
_entry.id   AF-A0A4Z0PK51-F1
#
_cell.length_a   1.000
_cell.length_b   1.000
_cell.length_c   1.000
_cell.angle_alpha   90.00
_cell.angle_beta   90.00
_cell.angle_gamma   90.00
#
_symmetry.space_group_name_H-M   'P 1'
#
loop_
_entity.id
_entity.type
_entity.pdbx_description
1 polymer ?
#
loop_
_entity_poly.entity_id
_entity_poly.type
_entity_poly.pdbx_seq_one_letter_code
_entity_poly.pdbx_strand_id
1 'polypeptide(L)'
;MSAPAVFASSGQSAKTHITALNSVVLYVLTYLLMQGLYQAATVGMAKRLSIPGVWHVSSIKFTITDPEWWRTGVLAVYGAGPAACTIVGVVAGLWFWKRARLKRGLLKLFLLWVALHGCNLVLGAMVGDTFTESGAWYIPSWLFLAGNIPNIIVAVFCGLVQVVFGYFASIGFLQSHDSITLMRYSNRRQLIVAAILVPWIVGSAAVAALKWPELSRNEELHFLTMGLLVVPMAVRSANELFEFTIPAPQKTKIAWSLVLAAGVAAVAWRLVLSPGVAF
;
A
#
# COMPACT_ATOMS: atom_id res chain seq x y z
N MET A 1 12.72 3.24 -50.07
CA MET A 1 12.19 2.54 -48.88
C MET A 1 13.29 2.52 -47.84
N SER A 2 13.23 3.45 -46.89
CA SER A 2 14.24 3.60 -45.84
C SER A 2 13.89 2.65 -44.69
N ALA A 3 14.80 1.74 -44.34
CA ALA A 3 14.64 0.86 -43.19
C ALA A 3 14.51 1.68 -41.89
N PRO A 4 13.60 1.33 -40.96
CA PRO A 4 13.52 2.03 -39.69
C PRO A 4 14.72 1.67 -38.80
N ALA A 5 15.34 2.70 -38.23
CA ALA A 5 16.50 2.59 -37.36
C ALA A 5 16.21 1.79 -36.09
N VAL A 6 17.00 0.73 -35.86
CA VAL A 6 16.90 -0.23 -34.72
C VAL A 6 17.59 0.30 -33.43
N PHE A 7 18.09 1.54 -33.41
CA PHE A 7 19.00 2.03 -32.36
C PHE A 7 18.36 2.57 -31.07
N ALA A 8 17.04 2.40 -30.84
CA ALA A 8 16.36 2.97 -29.67
C ALA A 8 16.19 2.03 -28.46
N SER A 9 16.61 0.75 -28.53
CA SER A 9 16.19 -0.27 -27.55
C SER A 9 16.92 -0.24 -26.20
N SER A 10 18.24 0.04 -26.19
CA SER A 10 19.06 -0.11 -24.98
C SER A 10 18.76 0.94 -23.90
N GLY A 11 18.60 2.21 -24.29
CA GLY A 11 18.30 3.31 -23.37
C GLY A 11 16.89 3.26 -22.78
N GLN A 12 15.94 2.63 -23.48
CA GLN A 12 14.58 2.45 -22.97
C GLN A 12 14.51 1.33 -21.93
N SER A 13 15.16 0.19 -22.18
CA SER A 13 15.25 -0.92 -21.23
C SER A 13 15.83 -0.47 -19.89
N ALA A 14 16.97 0.25 -19.90
CA ALA A 14 17.59 0.77 -18.68
C ALA A 14 16.65 1.67 -17.87
N LYS A 15 15.89 2.57 -18.52
CA LYS A 15 14.91 3.42 -17.86
C LYS A 15 13.79 2.61 -17.21
N THR A 16 13.29 1.59 -17.89
CA THR A 16 12.25 0.69 -17.36
C THR A 16 12.72 -0.03 -16.10
N HIS A 17 13.95 -0.56 -16.09
CA HIS A 17 14.52 -1.20 -14.90
C HIS A 17 14.72 -0.23 -13.73
N ILE A 18 15.20 0.99 -13.99
CA ILE A 18 15.37 2.01 -12.94
C ILE A 18 13.99 2.43 -12.38
N THR A 19 12.98 2.61 -13.24
CA THR A 19 11.61 2.88 -12.81
C THR A 19 11.08 1.74 -11.94
N ALA A 20 11.29 0.49 -12.35
CA ALA A 20 10.87 -0.67 -11.57
C ALA A 20 11.52 -0.72 -10.19
N LEU A 21 12.84 -0.52 -10.12
CA LEU A 21 13.57 -0.50 -8.85
C LEU A 21 13.06 0.61 -7.93
N ASN A 22 12.96 1.86 -8.43
CA ASN A 22 12.47 2.98 -7.62
C ASN A 22 11.04 2.73 -7.12
N SER A 23 10.17 2.18 -7.97
CA SER A 23 8.78 1.88 -7.59
C SER A 23 8.69 0.73 -6.58
N VAL A 24 9.51 -0.32 -6.70
CA VAL A 24 9.60 -1.41 -5.69
C VAL A 24 10.06 -0.85 -4.35
N VAL A 25 11.11 -0.02 -4.34
CA VAL A 25 11.63 0.61 -3.12
C VAL A 25 10.57 1.48 -2.45
N LEU A 26 9.83 2.27 -3.24
CA LEU A 26 8.73 3.09 -2.75
C LEU A 26 7.59 2.23 -2.20
N TYR A 27 7.22 1.15 -2.88
CA TYR A 27 6.22 0.19 -2.39
C TYR A 27 6.61 -0.36 -1.02
N VAL A 28 7.83 -0.90 -0.88
CA VAL A 28 8.31 -1.46 0.39
C VAL A 28 8.37 -0.39 1.49
N LEU A 29 8.92 0.79 1.19
CA LEU A 29 9.02 1.88 2.16
C LEU A 29 7.63 2.32 2.64
N THR A 30 6.70 2.55 1.72
CA THR A 30 5.34 3.00 2.07
C THR A 30 4.54 1.93 2.77
N TYR A 31 4.71 0.65 2.42
CA TYR A 31 4.18 -0.47 3.20
C TYR A 31 4.66 -0.41 4.65
N LEU A 32 5.97 -0.33 4.89
CA LEU A 32 6.54 -0.31 6.24
C LEU A 32 6.04 0.88 7.06
N LEU A 33 5.98 2.07 6.45
CA LEU A 33 5.46 3.26 7.11
C LEU A 33 3.98 3.14 7.46
N MET A 34 3.15 2.66 6.53
CA MET A 34 1.71 2.57 6.74
C MET A 34 1.33 1.42 7.69
N GLN A 35 1.99 0.26 7.58
CA GLN A 35 1.83 -0.83 8.53
C GLN A 35 2.31 -0.44 9.93
N GLY A 36 3.42 0.31 10.01
CA GLY A 36 3.91 0.93 11.24
C GLY A 36 2.91 1.83 11.89
N LEU A 37 2.35 2.75 11.12
CA LEU A 37 1.31 3.63 11.59
C LEU A 37 0.08 2.85 12.09
N TYR A 38 -0.36 1.85 11.32
CA TYR A 38 -1.49 0.99 11.70
C TYR A 38 -1.24 0.34 13.07
N GLN A 39 -0.12 -0.38 13.21
CA GLN A 39 0.18 -1.13 14.43
C GLN A 39 0.46 -0.19 15.62
N ALA A 40 1.19 0.90 15.41
CA ALA A 40 1.46 1.89 16.45
C ALA A 40 0.17 2.57 16.96
N ALA A 41 -0.79 2.86 16.07
CA ALA A 41 -2.07 3.43 16.48
C ALA A 41 -2.91 2.42 17.28
N THR A 42 -2.96 1.16 16.85
CA THR A 42 -3.64 0.07 17.57
C THR A 42 -3.03 -0.16 18.95
N VAL A 43 -1.70 -0.30 19.05
CA VAL A 43 -0.97 -0.44 20.31
C VAL A 43 -1.18 0.79 21.20
N GLY A 44 -1.06 2.00 20.64
CA GLY A 44 -1.27 3.24 21.39
C GLY A 44 -2.67 3.34 22.00
N MET A 45 -3.70 2.91 21.27
CA MET A 45 -5.06 2.84 21.81
C MET A 45 -5.20 1.77 22.90
N ALA A 46 -4.64 0.58 22.69
CA ALA A 46 -4.66 -0.48 23.68
C ALA A 46 -3.99 -0.06 25.00
N LYS A 47 -2.81 0.59 24.93
CA LYS A 47 -2.13 1.18 26.10
C LYS A 47 -2.99 2.21 26.81
N ARG A 48 -3.68 3.09 26.06
CA ARG A 48 -4.58 4.10 26.64
C ARG A 48 -5.74 3.45 27.41
N LEU A 49 -6.19 2.28 26.97
CA LEU A 49 -7.24 1.50 27.62
C LEU A 49 -6.69 0.48 28.63
N SER A 50 -5.39 0.49 28.90
CA SER A 50 -4.71 -0.47 29.78
C SER A 50 -4.92 -1.93 29.40
N ILE A 51 -5.00 -2.22 28.10
CA ILE A 51 -5.12 -3.58 27.56
C ILE A 51 -3.71 -4.11 27.28
N PRO A 52 -3.21 -5.08 28.07
CA PRO A 52 -1.87 -5.61 27.90
C PRO A 52 -1.75 -6.44 26.61
N GLY A 53 -0.56 -6.38 26.01
CA GLY A 53 -0.26 -7.17 24.83
C GLY A 53 1.21 -7.18 24.44
N VAL A 54 1.50 -7.90 23.37
CA VAL A 54 2.82 -7.99 22.76
C VAL A 54 2.74 -7.61 21.29
N TRP A 55 3.56 -6.65 20.90
CA TRP A 55 3.68 -6.19 19.52
C TRP A 55 4.84 -6.93 18.83
N HIS A 56 4.49 -7.77 17.85
CA HIS A 56 5.42 -8.53 17.02
C HIS A 56 5.54 -7.95 15.60
N VAL A 57 6.45 -8.50 14.80
CA VAL A 57 6.75 -8.06 13.43
C VAL A 57 5.50 -8.06 12.53
N SER A 58 4.67 -9.09 12.69
CA SER A 58 3.51 -9.39 11.84
C SER A 58 2.16 -9.27 12.54
N SER A 59 2.13 -9.24 13.87
CA SER A 59 0.88 -9.28 14.63
C SER A 59 0.97 -8.50 15.93
N ILE A 60 -0.21 -8.12 16.45
CA ILE A 60 -0.37 -7.63 17.81
C ILE A 60 -1.18 -8.70 18.54
N LYS A 61 -0.64 -9.22 19.64
CA LYS A 61 -1.31 -10.24 20.46
C LYS A 61 -1.71 -9.63 21.78
N PHE A 62 -3.00 -9.55 22.05
CA PHE A 62 -3.51 -9.10 23.34
C PHE A 62 -3.48 -10.27 24.33
N THR A 63 -3.16 -10.01 25.59
CA THR A 63 -3.07 -11.05 26.63
C THR A 63 -4.32 -11.17 27.49
N ILE A 64 -5.34 -10.35 27.22
CA ILE A 64 -6.64 -10.41 27.89
C ILE A 64 -7.51 -11.53 27.32
N THR A 65 -8.41 -12.06 28.14
CA THR A 65 -9.32 -13.15 27.73
C THR A 65 -10.56 -12.63 26.99
N ASP A 66 -11.21 -13.47 26.19
CA ASP A 66 -12.39 -13.07 25.41
C ASP A 66 -13.52 -12.41 26.24
N PRO A 67 -13.87 -12.89 27.46
CA PRO A 67 -14.88 -12.25 28.30
C PRO A 67 -14.47 -10.88 28.86
N GLU A 68 -13.18 -10.56 28.88
CA GLU A 68 -12.68 -9.27 29.38
C GLU A 68 -12.85 -8.14 28.35
N TRP A 69 -13.09 -8.48 27.08
CA TRP A 69 -13.35 -7.48 26.06
C TRP A 69 -14.73 -6.85 26.23
N TRP A 70 -14.75 -5.52 26.21
CA TRP A 70 -15.97 -4.74 26.13
C TRP A 70 -16.09 -4.06 24.76
N ARG A 71 -17.34 -3.85 24.32
CA ARG A 71 -17.65 -3.40 22.96
C ARG A 71 -16.90 -2.14 22.53
N THR A 72 -16.89 -1.09 23.36
CA THR A 72 -16.20 0.15 22.99
C THR A 72 -14.68 -0.02 22.94
N GLY A 73 -14.11 -0.91 23.76
CA GLY A 73 -12.68 -1.25 23.73
C GLY A 73 -12.29 -1.92 22.43
N VAL A 74 -13.07 -2.93 21.99
CA VAL A 74 -12.85 -3.60 20.69
C VAL A 74 -12.92 -2.60 19.54
N LEU A 75 -13.97 -1.79 19.47
CA LEU A 75 -14.14 -0.80 18.41
C LEU A 75 -13.02 0.24 18.42
N ALA A 76 -12.59 0.70 19.60
CA ALA A 76 -11.51 1.66 19.71
C ALA A 76 -10.16 1.08 19.28
N VAL A 77 -9.78 -0.10 19.80
CA VAL A 77 -8.48 -0.72 19.52
C VAL A 77 -8.38 -1.14 18.05
N TYR A 78 -9.34 -1.93 17.56
CA TYR A 78 -9.29 -2.41 16.18
C TYR A 78 -9.62 -1.30 15.16
N GLY A 79 -10.34 -0.25 15.56
CA GLY A 79 -10.63 0.91 14.72
C GLY A 79 -9.51 1.94 14.62
N ALA A 80 -8.58 2.00 15.59
CA ALA A 80 -7.52 3.01 15.64
C ALA A 80 -6.55 2.92 14.45
N GLY A 81 -6.06 1.72 14.13
CA GLY A 81 -5.18 1.47 12.99
C GLY A 81 -5.79 1.89 11.64
N PRO A 82 -6.97 1.38 11.27
CA PRO A 82 -7.68 1.80 10.06
C PRO A 82 -7.97 3.30 10.01
N ALA A 83 -8.38 3.92 11.13
CA ALA A 83 -8.65 5.36 11.18
C ALA A 83 -7.37 6.19 10.91
N ALA A 84 -6.25 5.84 11.54
CA ALA A 84 -4.97 6.52 11.31
C ALA A 84 -4.50 6.38 9.86
N CYS A 85 -4.60 5.18 9.29
CA CYS A 85 -4.26 4.92 7.88
C CYS A 85 -5.17 5.68 6.92
N THR A 86 -6.46 5.80 7.22
CA THR A 86 -7.42 6.59 6.44
C THR A 86 -7.01 8.06 6.42
N ILE A 87 -6.71 8.65 7.58
CA ILE A 87 -6.30 10.07 7.68
C ILE A 87 -5.04 10.31 6.85
N VAL A 88 -3.99 9.50 7.03
CA VAL A 88 -2.73 9.68 6.30
C VAL A 88 -2.89 9.42 4.82
N GLY A 89 -3.64 8.40 4.42
CA GLY A 89 -3.93 8.10 3.01
C GLY A 89 -4.69 9.23 2.31
N VAL A 90 -5.72 9.79 2.97
CA VAL A 90 -6.49 10.94 2.46
C VAL A 90 -5.61 12.18 2.35
N VAL A 91 -4.82 12.50 3.39
CA VAL A 91 -3.90 13.64 3.36
C VAL A 91 -2.86 13.50 2.24
N ALA A 92 -2.30 12.30 2.05
CA ALA A 92 -1.37 12.02 0.96
C ALA A 92 -2.01 12.20 -0.42
N GLY A 93 -3.23 11.69 -0.62
CA GLY A 93 -3.98 11.85 -1.86
C GLY A 93 -4.33 13.32 -2.15
N LEU A 94 -4.77 14.07 -1.13
CA LEU A 94 -5.06 15.50 -1.25
C LEU A 94 -3.80 16.31 -1.56
N TRP A 95 -2.68 16.00 -0.91
CA TRP A 95 -1.40 16.66 -1.17
C TRP A 95 -0.90 16.35 -2.58
N PHE A 96 -1.02 15.10 -3.01
CA PHE A 96 -0.74 14.70 -4.38
C PHE A 96 -1.51 15.57 -5.37
N TRP A 97 -2.84 15.65 -5.21
CA TRP A 97 -3.72 16.34 -6.15
C TRP A 97 -3.51 17.85 -6.17
N LYS A 98 -3.37 18.48 -5.00
CA LYS A 98 -3.29 19.94 -4.88
C LYS A 98 -1.92 20.50 -5.18
N ARG A 99 -0.83 19.75 -4.95
CA ARG A 99 0.54 20.30 -5.05
C ARG A 99 1.51 19.40 -5.79
N ALA A 100 1.58 18.10 -5.49
CA ALA A 100 2.69 17.27 -5.95
C ALA A 100 2.59 16.85 -7.42
N ARG A 101 1.38 16.70 -7.98
CA ARG A 101 1.18 16.21 -9.36
C ARG A 101 1.86 17.05 -10.44
N LEU A 102 2.04 18.35 -10.20
CA LEU A 102 2.68 19.28 -11.13
C LEU A 102 4.20 19.43 -10.90
N LYS A 103 4.73 18.81 -9.84
CA LYS A 103 6.15 18.87 -9.48
C LYS A 103 6.88 17.64 -10.02
N ARG A 104 8.16 17.83 -10.31
CA ARG A 104 9.08 16.75 -10.71
C ARG A 104 9.50 15.93 -9.48
N GLY A 105 9.93 14.71 -9.72
CA GLY A 105 10.53 13.81 -8.76
C GLY A 105 9.60 12.70 -8.30
N LEU A 106 10.13 11.88 -7.39
CA LEU A 106 9.48 10.67 -6.91
C LEU A 106 8.45 10.90 -5.79
N LEU A 107 8.35 12.13 -5.26
CA LEU A 107 7.40 12.45 -4.18
C LEU A 107 5.96 12.14 -4.56
N LYS A 108 5.57 12.44 -5.81
CA LYS A 108 4.21 12.17 -6.29
C LYS A 108 3.89 10.68 -6.38
N LEU A 109 4.86 9.86 -6.74
CA LEU A 109 4.73 8.40 -6.74
C LEU A 109 4.73 7.83 -5.30
N PHE A 110 5.56 8.39 -4.42
CA PHE A 110 5.54 8.07 -2.99
C PHE A 110 4.16 8.35 -2.38
N LEU A 111 3.61 9.56 -2.57
CA LEU A 111 2.29 9.94 -2.04
C LEU A 111 1.17 9.06 -2.60
N LEU A 112 1.26 8.67 -3.88
CA LEU A 112 0.32 7.73 -4.47
C LEU A 112 0.38 6.36 -3.78
N TRP A 113 1.58 5.80 -3.59
CA TRP A 113 1.73 4.53 -2.88
C TRP A 113 1.27 4.60 -1.41
N VAL A 114 1.54 5.71 -0.70
CA VAL A 114 0.99 5.96 0.64
C VAL A 114 -0.54 5.91 0.64
N ALA A 115 -1.18 6.59 -0.32
CA ALA A 115 -2.64 6.58 -0.44
C ALA A 115 -3.18 5.17 -0.77
N LEU A 116 -2.51 4.42 -1.65
CA LEU A 116 -2.90 3.05 -2.01
C LEU A 116 -2.74 2.08 -0.83
N HIS A 117 -1.62 2.13 -0.10
CA HIS A 117 -1.43 1.31 1.10
C HIS A 117 -2.41 1.68 2.21
N GLY A 118 -2.67 2.97 2.44
CA GLY A 118 -3.68 3.40 3.41
C GLY A 118 -5.09 2.92 3.04
N CYS A 119 -5.45 2.98 1.76
CA CYS A 119 -6.71 2.43 1.26
C CYS A 119 -6.78 0.90 1.45
N ASN A 120 -5.71 0.18 1.14
CA ASN A 120 -5.67 -1.28 1.31
C ASN A 120 -5.71 -1.71 2.78
N LEU A 121 -5.07 -0.98 3.70
CA LEU A 121 -5.11 -1.27 5.15
C LEU A 121 -6.46 -0.96 5.82
N VAL A 122 -7.43 -0.47 5.06
CA VAL A 122 -8.78 -0.17 5.52
C VAL A 122 -9.78 -1.03 4.75
N LEU A 123 -9.88 -0.82 3.45
CA LEU A 123 -10.85 -1.53 2.60
C LEU A 123 -10.40 -2.95 2.29
N GLY A 124 -9.13 -3.13 1.93
CA GLY A 124 -8.58 -4.45 1.62
C GLY A 124 -8.42 -5.30 2.87
N ALA A 125 -8.00 -4.68 3.98
CA ALA A 125 -7.94 -5.31 5.28
C ALA A 125 -9.32 -5.87 5.65
N MET A 126 -10.39 -5.08 5.56
CA MET A 126 -11.75 -5.58 5.82
C MET A 126 -12.13 -6.83 4.99
N VAL A 127 -11.70 -6.88 3.72
CA VAL A 127 -11.90 -8.07 2.86
C VAL A 127 -11.09 -9.27 3.39
N GLY A 128 -9.78 -9.13 3.55
CA GLY A 128 -8.89 -10.22 3.97
C GLY A 128 -9.16 -10.71 5.39
N ASP A 129 -9.37 -9.76 6.30
CA ASP A 129 -9.66 -9.97 7.71
C ASP A 129 -10.95 -10.77 7.92
N THR A 130 -11.93 -10.61 7.03
CA THR A 130 -13.19 -11.37 7.09
C THR A 130 -13.00 -12.85 6.80
N PHE A 131 -11.98 -13.24 6.01
CA PHE A 131 -11.67 -14.66 5.78
C PHE A 131 -10.90 -15.30 6.93
N THR A 132 -10.23 -14.49 7.76
CA THR A 132 -9.40 -14.98 8.87
C THR A 132 -10.00 -14.69 10.23
N GLU A 133 -11.16 -14.02 10.28
CA GLU A 133 -11.84 -13.57 11.49
C GLU A 133 -10.89 -12.82 12.44
N SER A 134 -10.08 -11.93 11.90
CA SER A 134 -9.03 -11.20 12.65
C SER A 134 -9.05 -9.70 12.38
N GLY A 135 -8.33 -8.90 13.17
CA GLY A 135 -8.12 -7.48 12.87
C GLY A 135 -9.41 -6.66 12.69
N ALA A 136 -9.58 -6.04 11.52
CA ALA A 136 -10.72 -5.19 11.19
C ALA A 136 -12.06 -5.94 11.17
N TRP A 137 -12.08 -7.27 11.05
CA TRP A 137 -13.31 -8.09 11.14
C TRP A 137 -14.04 -7.87 12.47
N TYR A 138 -13.29 -7.67 13.57
CA TYR A 138 -13.89 -7.43 14.88
C TYR A 138 -14.73 -6.14 14.93
N ILE A 139 -14.48 -5.17 14.04
CA ILE A 139 -15.20 -3.89 14.02
C ILE A 139 -16.69 -4.12 13.69
N PRO A 140 -17.09 -4.59 12.49
CA PRO A 140 -18.49 -4.86 12.20
C PRO A 140 -19.08 -5.96 13.10
N SER A 141 -18.28 -6.96 13.50
CA SER A 141 -18.76 -8.06 14.36
C SER A 141 -19.28 -7.55 15.70
N TRP A 142 -18.51 -6.67 16.35
CA TRP A 142 -18.89 -6.05 17.63
C TRP A 142 -19.75 -4.79 17.47
N LEU A 143 -19.77 -4.17 16.29
CA LEU A 143 -20.67 -3.05 16.01
C LEU A 143 -22.10 -3.54 15.82
N PHE A 144 -22.32 -4.62 15.08
CA PHE A 144 -23.67 -5.07 14.73
C PHE A 144 -24.22 -6.15 15.65
N LEU A 145 -23.37 -7.00 16.25
CA LEU A 145 -23.78 -8.11 17.11
C LEU A 145 -24.87 -9.01 16.49
N ALA A 146 -24.87 -9.12 15.16
CA ALA A 146 -25.92 -9.79 14.38
C ALA A 146 -25.37 -10.97 13.56
N GLY A 147 -24.41 -11.70 14.15
CA GLY A 147 -23.71 -12.80 13.50
C GLY A 147 -22.71 -12.33 12.42
N ASN A 148 -22.32 -13.23 11.52
CA ASN A 148 -21.27 -12.95 10.54
C ASN A 148 -21.77 -12.28 9.24
N ILE A 149 -23.09 -12.26 9.01
CA ILE A 149 -23.69 -11.67 7.78
C ILE A 149 -23.29 -10.20 7.60
N PRO A 150 -23.34 -9.32 8.62
CA PRO A 150 -22.90 -7.94 8.47
C PRO A 150 -21.42 -7.81 8.08
N ASN A 151 -20.54 -8.66 8.60
CA ASN A 151 -19.11 -8.65 8.25
C ASN A 151 -18.92 -8.92 6.75
N ILE A 152 -19.63 -9.93 6.22
CA ILE A 152 -19.57 -10.27 4.79
C ILE A 152 -20.09 -9.12 3.93
N ILE A 153 -21.23 -8.51 4.30
CA ILE A 153 -21.80 -7.38 3.55
C ILE A 153 -20.82 -6.21 3.52
N VAL A 154 -20.24 -5.86 4.67
CA VAL A 154 -19.26 -4.77 4.77
C VAL A 154 -17.99 -5.10 3.97
N ALA A 155 -17.48 -6.32 4.04
CA ALA A 155 -16.33 -6.76 3.26
C ALA A 155 -16.58 -6.67 1.75
N VAL A 156 -17.71 -7.17 1.26
CA VAL A 156 -18.09 -7.06 -0.16
C VAL A 156 -18.18 -5.59 -0.59
N PHE A 157 -18.83 -4.75 0.22
CA PHE A 157 -18.93 -3.32 -0.05
C PHE A 157 -17.53 -2.65 -0.10
N CYS A 158 -16.66 -2.92 0.88
CA CYS A 158 -15.30 -2.42 0.90
C CYS A 158 -14.49 -2.87 -0.32
N GLY A 159 -14.60 -4.13 -0.73
CA GLY A 159 -13.96 -4.65 -1.93
C GLY A 159 -14.44 -3.94 -3.21
N LEU A 160 -15.74 -3.70 -3.35
CA LEU A 160 -16.30 -2.94 -4.49
C LEU A 160 -15.80 -1.49 -4.51
N VAL A 161 -15.82 -0.79 -3.36
CA VAL A 161 -15.30 0.57 -3.24
C VAL A 161 -13.81 0.62 -3.59
N GLN A 162 -13.05 -0.38 -3.16
CA GLN A 162 -11.63 -0.51 -3.44
C GLN A 162 -11.36 -0.66 -4.95
N VAL A 163 -12.14 -1.47 -5.66
CA VAL A 163 -12.06 -1.59 -7.13
C VAL A 163 -12.37 -0.26 -7.83
N VAL A 164 -13.43 0.43 -7.41
CA VAL A 164 -13.80 1.74 -7.95
C VAL A 164 -12.68 2.76 -7.70
N PHE A 165 -12.10 2.79 -6.50
CA PHE A 165 -10.99 3.67 -6.17
C PHE A 165 -9.76 3.37 -7.03
N GLY A 166 -9.41 2.10 -7.23
CA GLY A 166 -8.32 1.70 -8.11
C GLY A 166 -8.53 2.17 -9.56
N TYR A 167 -9.74 2.03 -10.08
CA TYR A 167 -10.10 2.53 -11.41
C TYR A 167 -9.86 4.04 -11.56
N PHE A 168 -10.30 4.86 -10.60
CA PHE A 168 -10.10 6.31 -10.64
C PHE A 168 -8.66 6.74 -10.31
N ALA A 169 -7.92 5.96 -9.52
CA ALA A 169 -6.51 6.20 -9.21
C ALA A 169 -5.61 6.14 -10.45
N SER A 170 -6.06 5.52 -11.55
CA SER A 170 -5.33 5.45 -12.83
C SER A 170 -4.87 6.82 -13.36
N ILE A 171 -5.68 7.86 -13.19
CA ILE A 171 -5.33 9.23 -13.61
C ILE A 171 -4.17 9.75 -12.75
N GLY A 172 -4.26 9.56 -11.43
CA GLY A 172 -3.20 9.90 -10.50
C GLY A 172 -1.91 9.13 -10.79
N PHE A 173 -2.02 7.84 -11.10
CA PHE A 173 -0.88 7.01 -11.51
C PHE A 173 -0.15 7.58 -12.72
N LEU A 174 -0.87 7.91 -13.79
CA LEU A 174 -0.26 8.48 -14.99
C LEU A 174 0.42 9.82 -14.70
N GLN A 175 -0.20 10.67 -13.88
CA GLN A 175 0.38 11.94 -13.45
C GLN A 175 1.56 11.80 -12.49
N SER A 176 1.69 10.65 -11.80
CA SER A 176 2.79 10.37 -10.87
C SER A 176 4.13 10.06 -11.56
N HIS A 177 4.18 10.03 -12.90
CA HIS A 177 5.39 9.74 -13.67
C HIS A 177 5.95 10.97 -14.39
N ASP A 178 7.28 11.04 -14.48
CA ASP A 178 7.99 12.14 -15.17
C ASP A 178 8.56 11.73 -16.53
N SER A 179 8.61 10.44 -16.84
CA SER A 179 9.28 9.95 -18.05
C SER A 179 8.38 10.10 -19.27
N ILE A 180 8.62 11.12 -20.10
CA ILE A 180 7.94 11.30 -21.40
C ILE A 180 8.02 10.00 -22.23
N THR A 181 9.20 9.36 -22.28
CA THR A 181 9.40 8.18 -23.12
C THR A 181 8.53 6.99 -22.69
N LEU A 182 8.37 6.76 -21.39
CA LEU A 182 7.53 5.67 -20.88
C LEU A 182 6.04 6.03 -20.89
N MET A 183 5.73 7.33 -20.91
CA MET A 183 4.36 7.85 -20.91
C MET A 183 3.70 7.89 -22.28
N ARG A 184 4.46 7.66 -23.36
CA ARG A 184 3.88 7.43 -24.70
C ARG A 184 2.97 6.21 -24.67
N TYR A 185 1.85 6.27 -25.38
CA TYR A 185 0.88 5.17 -25.41
C TYR A 185 1.50 3.84 -25.85
N SER A 186 2.41 3.86 -26.85
CA SER A 186 3.13 2.66 -27.32
C SER A 186 3.98 1.98 -26.23
N ASN A 187 4.43 2.72 -25.22
CA ASN A 187 5.25 2.23 -24.11
C ASN A 187 4.44 2.05 -22.81
N ARG A 188 3.13 2.34 -22.83
CA ARG A 188 2.26 2.34 -21.64
C ARG A 188 2.28 1.01 -20.90
N ARG A 189 2.26 -0.11 -21.63
CA ARG A 189 2.34 -1.45 -21.04
C ARG A 189 3.62 -1.63 -20.23
N GLN A 190 4.76 -1.18 -20.74
CA GLN A 190 6.04 -1.25 -20.02
C GLN A 190 6.01 -0.41 -18.75
N LEU A 191 5.43 0.80 -18.82
CA LEU A 191 5.26 1.64 -17.65
C LEU A 191 4.38 0.97 -16.58
N ILE A 192 3.23 0.40 -16.96
CA ILE A 192 2.33 -0.30 -16.06
C ILE A 192 3.03 -1.49 -15.41
N VAL A 193 3.72 -2.33 -16.19
CA VAL A 193 4.46 -3.46 -15.62
C VAL A 193 5.53 -2.98 -14.65
N ALA A 194 6.36 -2.01 -15.05
CA ALA A 194 7.47 -1.54 -14.22
C ALA A 194 7.03 -0.76 -12.98
N ALA A 195 5.97 0.04 -13.05
CA ALA A 195 5.59 0.96 -11.97
C ALA A 195 4.36 0.53 -11.16
N ILE A 196 3.61 -0.48 -11.60
CA ILE A 196 2.44 -1.00 -10.88
C ILE A 196 2.63 -2.48 -10.52
N LEU A 197 2.75 -3.35 -11.54
CA LEU A 197 2.69 -4.80 -11.32
C LEU A 197 3.95 -5.36 -10.66
N VAL A 198 5.13 -4.97 -11.14
CA VAL A 198 6.41 -5.39 -10.55
C VAL A 198 6.54 -4.91 -9.11
N PRO A 199 6.27 -3.64 -8.76
CA PRO A 199 6.27 -3.17 -7.37
C PRO A 199 5.30 -3.93 -6.48
N TRP A 200 4.09 -4.22 -6.96
CA TRP A 200 3.14 -5.00 -6.18
C TRP A 200 3.65 -6.42 -5.92
N ILE A 201 4.07 -7.15 -6.95
CA ILE A 201 4.49 -8.56 -6.80
C ILE A 201 5.82 -8.66 -6.06
N VAL A 202 6.86 -7.98 -6.56
CA VAL A 202 8.22 -8.05 -6.01
C VAL A 202 8.30 -7.33 -4.67
N GLY A 203 7.61 -6.22 -4.50
CA GLY A 203 7.54 -5.51 -3.23
C GLY A 203 6.82 -6.32 -2.15
N SER A 204 5.69 -6.96 -2.49
CA SER A 204 5.02 -7.88 -1.54
C SER A 204 5.92 -9.07 -1.19
N ALA A 205 6.61 -9.66 -2.17
CA ALA A 205 7.55 -10.75 -1.92
C ALA A 205 8.73 -10.31 -1.03
N ALA A 206 9.27 -9.10 -1.24
CA ALA A 206 10.34 -8.56 -0.41
C ALA A 206 9.88 -8.31 1.03
N VAL A 207 8.66 -7.79 1.22
CA VAL A 207 8.05 -7.61 2.54
C VAL A 207 7.78 -8.97 3.20
N ALA A 208 7.25 -9.94 2.46
CA ALA A 208 7.02 -11.30 2.95
C ALA A 208 8.33 -11.94 3.43
N ALA A 209 9.41 -11.82 2.64
CA ALA A 209 10.74 -12.29 3.03
C ALA A 209 11.27 -11.59 4.28
N LEU A 210 11.07 -10.28 4.42
CA LEU A 210 11.45 -9.51 5.62
C LEU A 210 10.73 -10.01 6.88
N LYS A 211 9.48 -10.47 6.73
CA LYS A 211 8.63 -10.91 7.84
C LYS A 211 8.73 -12.40 8.14
N TRP A 212 9.36 -13.19 7.29
CA TRP A 212 9.63 -14.62 7.54
C TRP A 212 10.42 -14.85 8.84
N PRO A 213 10.08 -15.84 9.69
CA PRO A 213 9.02 -16.84 9.57
C PRO A 213 7.68 -16.41 10.21
N GLU A 214 7.55 -15.18 10.69
CA GLU A 214 6.35 -14.67 11.38
C GLU A 214 5.23 -14.21 10.45
N LEU A 215 5.43 -14.30 9.13
CA LEU A 215 4.45 -13.89 8.13
C LEU A 215 3.11 -14.59 8.38
N SER A 216 2.07 -13.79 8.62
CA SER A 216 0.74 -14.33 8.90
C SER A 216 -0.07 -14.52 7.61
N ARG A 217 -0.96 -15.50 7.60
CA ARG A 217 -1.94 -15.70 6.50
C ARG A 217 -2.79 -14.45 6.25
N ASN A 218 -3.08 -13.67 7.29
CA ASN A 218 -3.84 -12.43 7.14
C ASN A 218 -3.07 -11.39 6.33
N GLU A 219 -1.77 -11.23 6.56
CA GLU A 219 -0.93 -10.33 5.78
C GLU A 219 -0.78 -10.79 4.32
N GLU A 220 -0.70 -12.10 4.07
CA GLU A 220 -0.73 -12.65 2.72
C GLU A 220 -2.01 -12.22 1.97
N LEU A 221 -3.17 -12.30 2.65
CA LEU A 221 -4.43 -11.81 2.09
C LEU A 221 -4.38 -10.30 1.84
N HIS A 222 -3.76 -9.50 2.70
CA HIS A 222 -3.61 -8.07 2.46
C HIS A 222 -2.76 -7.76 1.23
N PHE A 223 -1.72 -8.58 0.94
CA PHE A 223 -0.98 -8.47 -0.31
C PHE A 223 -1.86 -8.79 -1.52
N LEU A 224 -2.73 -9.79 -1.41
CA LEU A 224 -3.66 -10.17 -2.48
C LEU A 224 -4.75 -9.11 -2.69
N THR A 225 -5.32 -8.56 -1.62
CA THR A 225 -6.38 -7.54 -1.70
C THR A 225 -5.88 -6.23 -2.30
N MET A 226 -4.57 -5.94 -2.23
CA MET A 226 -3.97 -4.82 -2.97
C MET A 226 -4.21 -4.97 -4.49
N GLY A 227 -4.36 -6.21 -4.99
CA GLY A 227 -4.77 -6.49 -6.37
C GLY A 227 -6.11 -5.85 -6.74
N LEU A 228 -7.05 -5.72 -5.81
CA LEU A 228 -8.34 -5.04 -6.03
C LEU A 228 -8.16 -3.54 -6.34
N LEU A 229 -7.06 -2.92 -5.94
CA LEU A 229 -6.68 -1.55 -6.34
C LEU A 229 -5.87 -1.55 -7.63
N VAL A 230 -4.81 -2.36 -7.63
CA VAL A 230 -3.72 -2.31 -8.61
C VAL A 230 -4.18 -2.80 -9.98
N VAL A 231 -5.01 -3.85 -10.04
CA VAL A 231 -5.52 -4.40 -11.30
C VAL A 231 -6.43 -3.44 -12.04
N PRO A 232 -7.53 -2.90 -11.47
CA PRO A 232 -8.38 -1.95 -12.19
C PRO A 232 -7.64 -0.66 -12.54
N MET A 233 -6.70 -0.21 -11.69
CA MET A 233 -5.81 0.90 -12.01
C MET A 233 -4.98 0.62 -13.27
N ALA A 234 -4.33 -0.55 -13.34
CA ALA A 234 -3.53 -0.97 -14.49
C ALA A 234 -4.37 -1.09 -15.77
N VAL A 235 -5.55 -1.71 -15.70
CA VAL A 235 -6.47 -1.86 -16.84
C VAL A 235 -6.91 -0.48 -17.35
N ARG A 236 -7.33 0.43 -16.46
CA ARG A 236 -7.76 1.76 -16.89
C ARG A 236 -6.60 2.58 -17.45
N SER A 237 -5.42 2.55 -16.81
CA SER A 237 -4.23 3.25 -17.31
C SER A 237 -3.76 2.74 -18.68
N ALA A 238 -4.02 1.49 -19.03
CA ALA A 238 -3.69 0.93 -20.35
C ALA A 238 -4.54 1.52 -21.48
N ASN A 239 -5.77 1.95 -21.16
CA ASN A 239 -6.75 2.45 -22.12
C ASN A 239 -6.88 3.98 -22.14
N GLU A 240 -6.12 4.67 -21.29
CA GLU A 240 -6.19 6.13 -21.17
C GLU A 240 -5.30 6.82 -22.22
N LEU A 241 -5.89 7.73 -23.00
CA LEU A 241 -5.22 8.47 -24.09
C LEU A 241 -4.32 9.60 -23.58
N PHE A 242 -4.24 9.80 -22.27
CA PHE A 242 -3.42 10.83 -21.66
C PHE A 242 -1.92 10.56 -21.87
N GLU A 243 -1.27 11.32 -22.74
CA GLU A 243 0.17 11.18 -23.02
C GLU A 243 1.03 12.32 -22.44
N PHE A 244 0.42 13.46 -22.12
CA PHE A 244 1.15 14.64 -21.71
C PHE A 244 1.68 14.50 -20.29
N THR A 245 2.97 14.79 -20.10
CA THR A 245 3.58 14.93 -18.77
C THR A 245 4.11 16.35 -18.59
N ILE A 246 4.75 16.60 -17.45
CA ILE A 246 5.38 17.89 -17.13
C ILE A 246 6.29 18.34 -18.30
N PRO A 247 6.25 19.61 -18.74
CA PRO A 247 6.93 20.09 -19.95
C PRO A 247 8.44 19.83 -20.02
N ALA A 248 9.10 19.64 -18.88
CA ALA A 248 10.51 19.30 -18.82
C ALA A 248 10.71 18.12 -17.86
N PRO A 249 10.98 16.90 -18.36
CA PRO A 249 11.08 15.70 -17.55
C PRO A 249 12.40 15.66 -16.78
N GLN A 250 12.41 15.01 -15.63
CA GLN A 250 13.64 14.73 -14.89
C GLN A 250 14.33 13.48 -15.47
N LYS A 251 15.67 13.47 -15.49
CA LYS A 251 16.43 12.27 -15.86
C LYS A 251 16.12 11.15 -14.87
N THR A 252 15.75 9.97 -15.39
CA THR A 252 15.55 8.76 -14.61
C THR A 252 16.88 8.34 -13.98
N LYS A 253 16.94 8.33 -12.64
CA LYS A 253 18.10 7.89 -11.87
C LYS A 253 17.64 7.01 -10.72
N ILE A 254 18.51 6.11 -10.27
CA ILE A 254 18.26 5.34 -9.05
C ILE A 254 18.27 6.31 -7.87
N ALA A 255 17.21 6.28 -7.06
CA ALA A 255 17.10 7.11 -5.88
C ALA A 255 17.74 6.39 -4.68
N TRP A 256 19.08 6.40 -4.62
CA TRP A 256 19.84 5.73 -3.57
C TRP A 256 19.45 6.14 -2.14
N SER A 257 19.03 7.39 -1.94
CA SER A 257 18.52 7.85 -0.66
C SER A 257 17.24 7.11 -0.22
N LEU A 258 16.34 6.80 -1.16
CA LEU A 258 15.14 6.01 -0.88
C LEU A 258 15.47 4.55 -0.64
N VAL A 259 16.44 3.99 -1.38
CA VAL A 259 16.94 2.62 -1.16
C VAL A 259 17.49 2.49 0.26
N LEU A 260 18.34 3.43 0.68
CA LEU A 260 18.90 3.47 2.02
C LEU A 260 17.79 3.64 3.07
N ALA A 261 16.84 4.56 2.85
CA ALA A 261 15.72 4.77 3.76
C ALA A 261 14.86 3.51 3.94
N ALA A 262 14.53 2.82 2.85
CA ALA A 262 13.78 1.56 2.89
C ALA A 262 14.57 0.45 3.62
N GLY A 263 15.87 0.33 3.35
CA GLY A 263 16.74 -0.63 4.03
C GLY A 263 16.85 -0.38 5.53
N VAL A 264 17.08 0.86 5.93
CA VAL A 264 17.12 1.26 7.35
C VAL A 264 15.78 1.00 8.02
N ALA A 265 14.66 1.38 7.40
CA ALA A 265 13.32 1.12 7.93
C ALA A 265 13.06 -0.38 8.09
N ALA A 266 13.44 -1.21 7.12
CA ALA A 266 13.27 -2.66 7.17
C ALA A 266 14.09 -3.30 8.30
N VAL A 267 15.37 -2.92 8.42
CA VAL A 267 16.25 -3.42 9.49
C VAL A 267 15.75 -2.98 10.86
N ALA A 268 15.40 -1.71 11.02
CA ALA A 268 14.85 -1.20 12.28
C ALA A 268 13.54 -1.91 12.66
N TRP A 269 12.62 -2.07 11.71
CA TRP A 269 11.38 -2.82 11.90
C TRP A 269 11.63 -4.21 12.44
N ARG A 270 12.56 -4.94 11.80
CA ARG A 270 12.89 -6.31 12.19
C ARG A 270 13.53 -6.36 13.57
N LEU A 271 14.57 -5.57 13.81
CA LEU A 271 15.35 -5.62 15.05
C LEU A 271 14.51 -5.21 16.27
N VAL A 272 13.64 -4.21 16.12
CA VAL A 272 12.79 -3.73 17.22
C VAL A 272 11.67 -4.71 17.55
N LEU A 273 11.02 -5.29 16.54
CA LEU A 273 9.81 -6.09 16.75
C LEU A 273 10.03 -7.60 16.86
N SER A 274 11.19 -8.14 16.43
CA SER A 274 11.46 -9.59 16.52
C SER A 274 11.42 -10.14 17.95
N PRO A 275 11.93 -9.44 18.99
CA PRO A 275 11.82 -9.94 20.36
C PRO A 275 10.37 -9.94 20.90
N GLY A 276 9.47 -9.22 20.24
CA GLY A 276 8.16 -8.85 20.80
C GLY A 276 8.31 -7.69 21.79
N VAL A 277 7.59 -6.60 21.54
CA VAL A 277 7.56 -5.43 22.43
C VAL A 277 6.30 -5.49 23.28
N ALA A 278 6.45 -5.80 24.57
CA ALA A 278 5.34 -5.77 25.53
C ALA A 278 4.86 -4.33 25.75
N PHE A 279 3.56 -4.16 25.95
CA PHE A 279 2.94 -2.85 26.17
C PHE A 279 1.76 -2.88 27.14
#